data_AF-A0A2M9GD40-F1
#
_entry.id   AF-A0A2M9GD40-F1
#
_cell.length_a   1.000
_cell.length_b   1.000
_cell.length_c   1.000
_cell.angle_alpha   90.00
_cell.angle_beta   90.00
_cell.angle_gamma   90.00
#
_symmetry.space_group_name_H-M   'P 1'
#
loop_
_entity.id
_entity.type
_entity.pdbx_description
1 polymer ?
#
loop_
_entity_poly.entity_id
_entity_poly.type
_entity_poly.pdbx_seq_one_letter_code
_entity_poly.pdbx_strand_id
1 'polypeptide(L)'
;MTVEIARTPEQLMAVLAMMSMSLEEGVTPELEQFAKAVGLDCLGALDAQSLKSGDDPKGFANVEPFKTLTPLASVADGVTRYTGNFPNPSAPAPDWWESSCYFDVVDEHMPVPKGVELPAWFDPEREKKPLFEAYMQAGRLDCAWLTLNSTGWSIADARQALVELQARAGDERFDNVVDYWLSIADLDAGGY
;
A
#
# COMPACT_ATOMS: atom_id res chain seq x y z
N MET A 1 13.23 -1.42 -0.03
CA MET A 1 12.64 -0.95 1.23
C MET A 1 11.23 -0.51 0.92
N THR A 2 10.25 -1.37 1.20
CA THR A 2 8.84 -0.98 1.24
C THR A 2 8.64 0.05 2.34
N VAL A 3 8.11 1.22 2.01
CA VAL A 3 7.80 2.28 2.98
C VAL A 3 6.42 2.86 2.68
N GLU A 4 5.65 3.20 3.71
CA GLU A 4 4.36 3.86 3.54
C GLU A 4 4.53 5.28 3.00
N ILE A 5 4.07 5.49 1.76
CA ILE A 5 4.07 6.79 1.07
C ILE A 5 2.69 7.48 1.12
N ALA A 6 1.63 6.75 1.48
CA ALA A 6 0.27 7.26 1.57
C ALA A 6 -0.56 6.43 2.56
N ARG A 7 -1.46 7.10 3.28
CA ARG A 7 -2.46 6.55 4.22
C ARG A 7 -3.88 6.72 3.71
N THR A 8 -4.07 7.49 2.65
CA THR A 8 -5.37 7.72 2.01
C THR A 8 -5.22 7.67 0.48
N PRO A 9 -6.31 7.38 -0.26
CA PRO A 9 -6.29 7.43 -1.72
C PRO A 9 -5.87 8.81 -2.25
N GLU A 10 -6.34 9.89 -1.63
CA GLU A 10 -5.97 11.26 -2.02
C GLU A 10 -4.46 11.50 -1.90
N GLN A 11 -3.83 11.03 -0.82
CA GLN A 11 -2.38 11.10 -0.66
C GLN A 11 -1.66 10.30 -1.74
N LEU A 12 -2.15 9.11 -2.10
CA LEU A 12 -1.56 8.33 -3.19
C LEU A 12 -1.63 9.07 -4.53
N MET A 13 -2.78 9.66 -4.86
CA MET A 13 -2.94 10.47 -6.07
C MET A 13 -2.02 11.70 -6.07
N ALA A 14 -1.84 12.34 -4.91
CA ALA A 14 -0.92 13.45 -4.73
C ALA A 14 0.55 13.04 -4.93
N VAL A 15 0.95 11.85 -4.45
CA VAL A 15 2.30 11.32 -4.70
C VAL A 15 2.51 11.06 -6.19
N LEU A 16 1.56 10.42 -6.87
CA LEU A 16 1.64 10.17 -8.32
C LEU A 16 1.73 11.48 -9.12
N ALA A 17 0.94 12.49 -8.73
CA ALA A 17 1.01 13.81 -9.35
C ALA A 17 2.38 14.47 -9.17
N MET A 18 2.97 14.40 -7.97
CA MET A 18 4.30 14.94 -7.70
C MET A 18 5.39 14.23 -8.53
N MET A 19 5.34 12.89 -8.62
CA MET A 19 6.27 12.12 -9.45
C MET A 19 6.16 12.53 -10.92
N SER A 20 4.94 12.76 -11.42
CA SER A 20 4.72 13.26 -12.77
C SER A 20 5.30 14.67 -12.98
N MET A 21 5.12 15.58 -12.02
CA MET A 21 5.68 16.93 -12.11
C MET A 21 7.22 16.91 -12.11
N SER A 22 7.82 16.06 -11.30
CA SER A 22 9.28 15.89 -11.25
C SER A 22 9.84 15.33 -12.56
N LEU A 23 9.07 14.51 -13.28
CA LEU A 23 9.46 13.97 -14.59
C LEU A 23 9.30 15.00 -15.72
N GLU A 24 8.19 15.72 -15.74
CA GLU A 24 7.79 16.63 -16.83
C GLU A 24 8.14 18.11 -16.57
N GLU A 25 8.88 18.39 -15.48
CA GLU A 25 9.27 19.73 -15.02
C GLU A 25 8.08 20.69 -14.78
N GLY A 26 6.98 20.18 -14.21
CA GLY A 26 5.85 20.98 -13.76
C GLY A 26 4.48 20.37 -14.07
N VAL A 27 3.44 21.21 -14.02
CA VAL A 27 2.05 20.79 -14.29
C VAL A 27 1.77 20.75 -15.79
N THR A 28 1.36 19.58 -16.29
CA THR A 28 0.94 19.38 -17.68
C THR A 28 -0.59 19.34 -17.82
N PRO A 29 -1.15 19.60 -19.02
CA PRO A 29 -2.60 19.45 -19.27
C PRO A 29 -3.12 18.04 -18.98
N GLU A 30 -2.31 17.01 -19.20
CA GLU A 30 -2.63 15.62 -18.88
C GLU A 30 -2.74 15.43 -17.36
N LEU A 31 -1.84 16.05 -16.60
CA LEU A 31 -1.86 16.01 -15.14
C LEU A 31 -3.06 16.78 -14.57
N GLU A 32 -3.46 17.90 -15.17
CA GLU A 32 -4.70 18.61 -14.81
C GLU A 32 -5.95 17.74 -15.05
N GLN A 33 -5.98 17.00 -16.17
CA GLN A 33 -7.06 16.08 -16.48
C GLN A 33 -7.11 14.92 -15.47
N PHE A 34 -5.95 14.34 -15.15
CA PHE A 34 -5.82 13.33 -14.11
C PHE A 34 -6.34 13.85 -12.77
N ALA A 35 -5.86 15.00 -12.31
CA ALA A 35 -6.25 15.60 -11.04
C ALA A 35 -7.77 15.80 -10.96
N LYS A 36 -8.38 16.30 -12.03
CA LYS A 36 -9.84 16.43 -12.12
C LYS A 36 -10.56 15.09 -12.07
N ALA A 37 -10.04 14.06 -12.73
CA ALA A 37 -10.66 12.74 -12.79
C ALA A 37 -10.64 12.03 -11.42
N VAL A 38 -9.59 12.24 -10.63
CA VAL A 38 -9.42 11.60 -9.31
C VAL A 38 -9.83 12.51 -8.13
N GLY A 39 -10.27 13.74 -8.41
CA GLY A 39 -10.69 14.70 -7.37
C GLY A 39 -9.55 15.29 -6.55
N LEU A 40 -8.36 15.46 -7.15
CA LEU A 40 -7.18 16.03 -6.50
C LEU A 40 -7.19 17.57 -6.59
N ASP A 41 -7.71 18.23 -5.55
CA ASP A 41 -7.88 19.68 -5.53
C ASP A 41 -6.62 20.48 -5.11
N CYS A 42 -5.53 19.79 -4.75
CA CYS A 42 -4.32 20.42 -4.22
C CYS A 42 -3.17 20.57 -5.23
N LEU A 43 -3.44 20.46 -6.53
CA LEU A 43 -2.40 20.44 -7.57
C LEU A 43 -1.46 21.66 -7.54
N GLY A 44 -2.00 22.87 -7.36
CA GLY A 44 -1.19 24.08 -7.24
C GLY A 44 -0.32 24.12 -5.96
N ALA A 45 -0.77 23.50 -4.87
CA ALA A 45 0.02 23.38 -3.66
C ALA A 45 1.14 22.35 -3.82
N LEU A 46 0.88 21.27 -4.56
CA LEU A 46 1.89 20.27 -4.91
C LEU A 46 2.97 20.88 -5.82
N ASP A 47 2.59 21.64 -6.85
CA ASP A 47 3.55 22.33 -7.72
C ASP A 47 4.44 23.32 -6.96
N ALA A 48 3.84 24.14 -6.08
CA ALA A 48 4.62 25.04 -5.22
C ALA A 48 5.56 24.30 -4.24
N GLN A 49 5.22 23.07 -3.86
CA GLN A 49 6.05 22.23 -3.01
C GLN A 49 7.14 21.50 -3.81
N SER A 50 6.85 21.07 -5.04
CA SER A 50 7.80 20.42 -5.95
C SER A 50 9.01 21.32 -6.21
N LEU A 51 8.80 22.63 -6.37
CA LEU A 51 9.86 23.62 -6.53
C LEU A 51 10.82 23.73 -5.33
N LYS A 52 10.40 23.26 -4.14
CA LYS A 52 11.20 23.33 -2.91
C LYS A 52 11.93 22.04 -2.60
N SER A 53 11.25 20.91 -2.77
CA SER A 53 11.73 19.59 -2.33
C SER A 53 11.80 18.55 -3.44
N GLY A 54 11.42 18.90 -4.68
CA GLY A 54 11.18 17.91 -5.73
C GLY A 54 10.13 16.89 -5.29
N ASP A 55 10.41 15.63 -5.59
CA ASP A 55 9.64 14.44 -5.18
C ASP A 55 10.09 13.85 -3.83
N ASP A 56 10.96 14.54 -3.06
CA ASP A 56 11.35 14.07 -1.72
C ASP A 56 10.10 13.86 -0.85
N PRO A 57 9.83 12.63 -0.38
CA PRO A 57 8.65 12.32 0.42
C PRO A 57 8.48 13.17 1.68
N LYS A 58 9.58 13.70 2.23
CA LYS A 58 9.54 14.60 3.40
C LYS A 58 8.87 15.94 3.10
N GLY A 59 8.86 16.35 1.83
CA GLY A 59 8.20 17.57 1.38
C GLY A 59 6.68 17.52 1.54
N PHE A 60 6.07 16.34 1.40
CA PHE A 60 4.61 16.17 1.42
C PHE A 60 3.97 16.62 2.74
N ALA A 61 4.68 16.52 3.88
CA ALA A 61 4.16 16.95 5.18
C ALA A 61 3.72 18.44 5.21
N ASN A 62 4.15 19.24 4.25
CA ASN A 62 3.75 20.65 4.11
C ASN A 62 2.44 20.86 3.33
N VAL A 63 1.89 19.83 2.69
CA VAL A 63 0.69 19.90 1.84
C VAL A 63 -0.51 19.34 2.62
N GLU A 64 -1.68 20.01 2.52
CA GLU A 64 -2.86 19.73 3.35
C GLU A 64 -3.25 18.25 3.52
N PRO A 65 -3.31 17.41 2.45
CA PRO A 65 -3.73 16.02 2.60
C PRO A 65 -2.83 15.21 3.54
N PHE A 66 -1.58 15.64 3.75
CA PHE A 66 -0.57 14.91 4.52
C PHE A 66 -0.39 15.43 5.96
N LYS A 67 -1.04 16.54 6.33
CA LYS A 67 -0.85 17.16 7.66
C LYS A 67 -1.49 16.37 8.80
N THR A 68 -2.59 15.69 8.54
CA THR A 68 -3.38 14.99 9.57
C THR A 68 -3.02 13.50 9.69
N LEU A 69 -2.85 12.84 8.55
CA LEU A 69 -2.45 11.43 8.45
C LEU A 69 -1.11 11.32 7.74
N THR A 70 -0.07 11.90 8.32
CA THR A 70 1.28 11.90 7.71
C THR A 70 1.77 10.46 7.51
N PRO A 71 2.11 10.07 6.26
CA PRO A 71 2.70 8.78 5.95
C PRO A 71 4.10 8.64 6.56
N LEU A 72 4.54 7.41 6.79
CA LEU A 72 5.85 7.13 7.39
C LEU A 72 7.01 7.80 6.61
N ALA A 73 6.99 7.74 5.28
CA ALA A 73 8.03 8.35 4.43
C ALA A 73 8.11 9.88 4.57
N SER A 74 7.02 10.52 5.00
CA SER A 74 6.91 11.97 5.12
C SER A 74 7.21 12.49 6.54
N VAL A 75 7.50 11.62 7.50
CA VAL A 75 7.89 12.04 8.86
C VAL A 75 9.33 12.58 8.82
N ALA A 76 9.46 13.90 8.70
CA ALA A 76 10.72 14.56 8.35
C ALA A 76 11.61 14.95 9.54
N ASP A 77 11.06 15.12 10.75
CA ASP A 77 11.68 15.91 11.82
C ASP A 77 12.23 15.10 13.00
N GLY A 78 12.00 13.77 13.04
CA GLY A 78 12.39 12.90 14.16
C GLY A 78 11.73 13.27 15.50
N VAL A 79 10.82 14.25 15.51
CA VAL A 79 10.09 14.76 16.67
C VAL A 79 8.63 14.36 16.58
N THR A 80 8.06 14.47 15.38
CA THR A 80 6.70 14.05 15.07
C THR A 80 6.63 12.53 15.14
N ARG A 81 5.86 12.03 16.12
CA ARG A 81 5.62 10.61 16.26
C ARG A 81 4.68 10.14 15.15
N TYR A 82 5.11 9.13 14.40
CA TYR A 82 4.25 8.43 13.45
C TYR A 82 3.02 7.83 14.18
N THR A 83 1.84 8.04 13.61
CA THR A 83 0.54 7.66 14.20
C THR A 83 -0.20 6.58 13.40
N GLY A 84 0.43 6.03 12.37
CA GLY A 84 -0.15 4.92 11.61
C GLY A 84 0.30 3.56 12.15
N ASN A 85 -0.12 2.53 11.42
CA ASN A 85 0.11 1.13 11.79
C ASN A 85 1.02 0.42 10.77
N PHE A 86 1.63 1.16 9.84
CA PHE A 86 2.58 0.56 8.91
C PHE A 86 3.80 0.05 9.69
N PRO A 87 4.32 -1.15 9.36
CA PRO A 87 5.50 -1.69 10.03
C PRO A 87 6.70 -0.73 9.96
N ASN A 88 7.23 -0.36 11.13
CA ASN A 88 8.39 0.50 11.28
C ASN A 88 9.45 -0.13 12.23
N PRO A 89 10.58 -0.62 11.71
CA PRO A 89 11.62 -1.27 12.52
C PRO A 89 12.20 -0.40 13.64
N SER A 90 12.12 0.93 13.51
CA SER A 90 12.61 1.86 14.54
C SER A 90 11.67 1.96 15.76
N ALA A 91 10.42 1.46 15.65
CA ALA A 91 9.41 1.58 16.70
C ALA A 91 8.45 0.36 16.74
N PRO A 92 8.96 -0.89 16.86
CA PRO A 92 8.16 -2.11 16.71
C PRO A 92 6.93 -2.14 17.62
N ALA A 93 5.76 -2.42 17.02
CA ALA A 93 4.51 -2.62 17.74
C ALA A 93 3.96 -4.05 17.52
N PRO A 94 3.43 -4.73 18.56
CA PRO A 94 2.97 -6.12 18.43
C PRO A 94 1.79 -6.31 17.47
N ASP A 95 0.91 -5.31 17.39
CA ASP A 95 -0.33 -5.32 16.61
C ASP A 95 -0.10 -5.29 15.10
N TRP A 96 1.06 -4.81 14.64
CA TRP A 96 1.37 -4.77 13.21
C TRP A 96 1.34 -6.13 12.56
N TRP A 97 1.83 -7.16 13.25
CA TRP A 97 1.89 -8.51 12.70
C TRP A 97 0.50 -9.06 12.37
N GLU A 98 -0.56 -8.56 13.01
CA GLU A 98 -1.93 -8.98 12.69
C GLU A 98 -2.54 -8.22 11.50
N SER A 99 -1.97 -7.08 11.12
CA SER A 99 -2.50 -6.20 10.07
C SER A 99 -1.55 -5.99 8.89
N SER A 100 -0.34 -6.55 8.92
CA SER A 100 0.64 -6.46 7.84
C SER A 100 0.77 -7.76 7.06
N CYS A 101 1.20 -7.61 5.81
CA CYS A 101 1.48 -8.73 4.93
C CYS A 101 2.99 -9.00 4.84
N TYR A 102 3.38 -10.10 4.20
CA TYR A 102 4.79 -10.49 4.07
C TYR A 102 5.62 -9.40 3.38
N PHE A 103 5.06 -8.77 2.34
CA PHE A 103 5.75 -7.75 1.54
C PHE A 103 5.97 -6.42 2.28
N ASP A 104 5.21 -6.16 3.35
CA ASP A 104 5.41 -4.96 4.17
C ASP A 104 6.65 -5.06 5.06
N VAL A 105 7.15 -6.27 5.32
CA VAL A 105 8.21 -6.53 6.32
C VAL A 105 9.42 -7.29 5.80
N VAL A 106 9.39 -7.84 4.56
CA VAL A 106 10.47 -8.67 4.02
C VAL A 106 11.77 -7.91 3.72
N ASP A 107 11.65 -6.63 3.37
CA ASP A 107 12.79 -5.82 2.92
C ASP A 107 13.72 -5.37 4.06
N GLU A 108 13.30 -5.52 5.32
CA GLU A 108 14.09 -5.17 6.50
C GLU A 108 14.12 -6.34 7.49
N HIS A 109 15.23 -6.51 8.21
CA HIS A 109 15.30 -7.50 9.29
C HIS A 109 14.42 -7.05 10.45
N MET A 110 13.12 -7.29 10.35
CA MET A 110 12.12 -6.91 11.35
C MET A 110 12.21 -7.88 12.53
N PRO A 111 12.66 -7.41 13.71
CA PRO A 111 12.77 -8.28 14.88
C PRO A 111 11.35 -8.64 15.36
N VAL A 112 11.01 -9.92 15.31
CA VAL A 112 9.77 -10.42 15.90
C VAL A 112 9.87 -10.24 17.43
N PRO A 113 8.95 -9.50 18.07
CA PRO A 113 9.01 -9.31 19.51
C PRO A 113 8.91 -10.65 20.26
N LYS A 114 9.61 -10.78 21.39
CA LYS A 114 9.62 -12.02 22.17
C LYS A 114 8.19 -12.39 22.60
N GLY A 115 7.77 -13.61 22.29
CA GLY A 115 6.45 -14.13 22.66
C GLY A 115 5.33 -13.78 21.69
N VAL A 116 5.63 -13.10 20.57
CA VAL A 116 4.70 -12.94 19.45
C VAL A 116 4.80 -14.19 18.57
N GLU A 117 3.68 -14.86 18.38
CA GLU A 117 3.52 -15.89 17.36
C GLU A 117 3.08 -15.19 16.06
N LEU A 118 3.87 -15.37 15.00
CA LEU A 118 3.53 -14.76 13.72
C LEU A 118 2.30 -15.45 13.12
N PRO A 119 1.38 -14.69 12.51
CA PRO A 119 0.28 -15.31 11.78
C PRO A 119 0.76 -16.21 10.65
N ALA A 120 -0.03 -17.25 10.34
CA ALA A 120 0.34 -18.30 9.40
C ALA A 120 0.64 -17.81 7.97
N TRP A 121 0.16 -16.61 7.58
CA TRP A 121 0.48 -16.03 6.28
C TRP A 121 1.95 -15.56 6.18
N PHE A 122 2.66 -15.37 7.29
CA PHE A 122 4.10 -15.06 7.29
C PHE A 122 5.01 -16.27 7.13
N ASP A 123 4.51 -17.49 7.33
CA ASP A 123 5.31 -18.70 7.19
C ASP A 123 5.57 -18.99 5.69
N PRO A 124 6.81 -18.89 5.20
CA PRO A 124 7.12 -19.10 3.78
C PRO A 124 6.96 -20.56 3.33
N GLU A 125 6.97 -21.52 4.26
CA GLU A 125 6.78 -22.95 3.93
C GLU A 125 5.30 -23.35 3.95
N ARG A 126 4.41 -22.48 4.43
CA ARG A 126 2.97 -22.74 4.47
C ARG A 126 2.34 -22.59 3.10
N GLU A 127 1.65 -23.64 2.65
CA GLU A 127 0.82 -23.58 1.43
C GLU A 127 -0.27 -22.50 1.56
N LYS A 128 -0.23 -21.50 0.66
CA LYS A 128 -1.09 -20.30 0.76
C LYS A 128 -2.52 -20.53 0.32
N LYS A 129 -2.75 -21.34 -0.72
CA LYS A 129 -4.09 -21.58 -1.26
C LYS A 129 -5.04 -22.22 -0.22
N PRO A 130 -4.68 -23.33 0.47
CA PRO A 130 -5.54 -23.88 1.53
C PRO A 130 -5.74 -22.93 2.71
N LEU A 131 -4.72 -22.12 3.04
CA LEU A 131 -4.82 -21.12 4.12
C LEU A 131 -5.81 -20.00 3.76
N PHE A 132 -5.74 -19.49 2.52
CA PHE A 132 -6.67 -18.51 1.98
C PHE A 132 -8.11 -19.02 1.98
N GLU A 133 -8.33 -20.24 1.47
CA GLU A 133 -9.65 -20.87 1.45
C GLU A 133 -10.25 -21.01 2.86
N ALA A 134 -9.42 -21.38 3.85
CA ALA A 134 -9.86 -21.46 5.24
C ALA A 134 -10.32 -20.10 5.80
N TYR A 135 -9.60 -19.01 5.50
CA TYR A 135 -10.00 -17.67 5.90
C TYR A 135 -11.27 -17.19 5.18
N MET A 136 -11.39 -17.47 3.87
CA MET A 136 -12.60 -17.20 3.10
C MET A 136 -13.81 -17.92 3.68
N GLN A 137 -13.67 -19.19 4.06
CA GLN A 137 -14.75 -19.97 4.70
C GLN A 137 -15.13 -19.40 6.08
N ALA A 138 -14.15 -18.94 6.85
CA ALA A 138 -14.37 -18.32 8.15
C ALA A 138 -14.92 -16.88 8.08
N GLY A 139 -15.06 -16.29 6.89
CA GLY A 139 -15.48 -14.90 6.71
C GLY A 139 -14.40 -13.88 7.12
N ARG A 140 -13.15 -14.32 7.29
CA ARG A 140 -12.00 -13.49 7.63
C ARG A 140 -11.35 -12.95 6.37
N LEU A 141 -12.05 -12.04 5.69
CA LEU A 141 -11.59 -11.46 4.42
C LEU A 141 -10.31 -10.64 4.59
N ASP A 142 -10.11 -10.06 5.77
CA ASP A 142 -8.86 -9.41 6.20
C ASP A 142 -7.67 -10.37 6.12
N CYS A 143 -7.77 -11.54 6.76
CA CYS A 143 -6.71 -12.55 6.73
C CYS A 143 -6.54 -13.19 5.35
N ALA A 144 -7.62 -13.34 4.58
CA ALA A 144 -7.56 -13.81 3.20
C ALA A 144 -6.74 -12.83 2.33
N TRP A 145 -6.99 -11.52 2.46
CA TRP A 145 -6.20 -10.48 1.80
C TRP A 145 -4.73 -10.51 2.20
N LEU A 146 -4.41 -10.62 3.49
CA LEU A 146 -3.03 -10.69 3.98
C LEU A 146 -2.31 -11.96 3.48
N THR A 147 -3.04 -13.07 3.37
CA THR A 147 -2.51 -14.32 2.79
C THR A 147 -2.22 -14.18 1.30
N LEU A 148 -3.09 -13.48 0.56
CA LEU A 148 -2.89 -13.22 -0.87
C LEU A 148 -1.69 -12.30 -1.13
N ASN A 149 -1.38 -11.40 -0.18
CA ASN A 149 -0.21 -10.51 -0.19
C ASN A 149 0.99 -11.14 0.53
N SER A 150 1.22 -12.44 0.30
CA SER A 150 2.41 -13.14 0.77
C SER A 150 3.04 -13.97 -0.35
N THR A 151 4.27 -14.43 -0.16
CA THR A 151 4.94 -15.27 -1.17
C THR A 151 4.33 -16.68 -1.24
N GLY A 152 4.57 -17.40 -2.34
CA GLY A 152 4.08 -18.76 -2.56
C GLY A 152 2.84 -18.86 -3.44
N TRP A 153 2.51 -17.82 -4.21
CA TRP A 153 1.41 -17.83 -5.17
C TRP A 153 1.93 -17.89 -6.61
N SER A 154 1.30 -18.72 -7.44
CA SER A 154 1.34 -18.51 -8.89
C SER A 154 0.43 -17.32 -9.25
N ILE A 155 0.73 -16.57 -10.31
CA ILE A 155 -0.15 -15.48 -10.76
C ILE A 155 -1.54 -16.02 -11.13
N ALA A 156 -1.61 -17.22 -11.70
CA ALA A 156 -2.87 -17.88 -12.02
C ALA A 156 -3.73 -18.13 -10.76
N ASP A 157 -3.14 -18.68 -9.70
CA ASP A 157 -3.84 -18.91 -8.43
C ASP A 157 -4.19 -17.59 -7.73
N ALA A 158 -3.29 -16.61 -7.75
CA ALA A 158 -3.52 -15.30 -7.16
C ALA A 158 -4.69 -14.57 -7.83
N ARG A 159 -4.78 -14.61 -9.16
CA ARG A 159 -5.91 -14.06 -9.93
C ARG A 159 -7.22 -14.72 -9.53
N GLN A 160 -7.25 -16.05 -9.42
CA GLN A 160 -8.45 -16.78 -9.01
C GLN A 160 -8.87 -16.38 -7.59
N ALA A 161 -7.93 -16.40 -6.64
CA ALA A 161 -8.18 -16.02 -5.26
C ALA A 161 -8.67 -14.57 -5.14
N LEU A 162 -8.10 -13.65 -5.93
CA LEU A 162 -8.51 -12.25 -5.93
C LEU A 162 -9.96 -12.06 -6.42
N VAL A 163 -10.36 -12.77 -7.49
CA VAL A 163 -11.75 -12.77 -7.99
C VAL A 163 -12.71 -13.35 -6.93
N GLU A 164 -12.31 -14.41 -6.24
CA GLU A 164 -13.12 -15.00 -5.17
C GLU A 164 -13.28 -14.04 -3.98
N LEU A 165 -12.21 -13.31 -3.62
CA LEU A 165 -12.24 -12.29 -2.57
C LEU A 165 -13.12 -11.10 -2.97
N GLN A 166 -12.97 -10.60 -4.21
CA GLN A 166 -13.78 -9.53 -4.79
C GLN A 166 -15.27 -9.84 -4.68
N ALA A 167 -15.69 -11.04 -5.12
CA ALA A 167 -17.08 -11.48 -5.07
C ALA A 167 -17.67 -11.54 -3.65
N ARG A 168 -16.83 -11.62 -2.60
CA ARG A 168 -17.27 -11.63 -1.19
C ARG A 168 -17.13 -10.28 -0.48
N ALA A 169 -16.23 -9.41 -0.93
CA ALA A 169 -15.93 -8.16 -0.24
C ALA A 169 -17.10 -7.17 -0.28
N GLY A 170 -17.81 -7.09 -1.42
CA GLY A 170 -18.92 -6.17 -1.59
C GLY A 170 -18.51 -4.69 -1.49
N ASP A 171 -17.28 -4.37 -1.88
CA ASP A 171 -16.69 -3.03 -1.84
C ASP A 171 -16.37 -2.57 -3.27
N GLU A 172 -17.15 -1.63 -3.79
CA GLU A 172 -17.01 -1.10 -5.15
C GLU A 172 -15.63 -0.48 -5.41
N ARG A 173 -14.99 0.11 -4.38
CA ARG A 173 -13.64 0.68 -4.54
C ARG A 173 -12.62 -0.43 -4.68
N PHE A 174 -12.77 -1.49 -3.89
CA PHE A 174 -11.93 -2.68 -4.02
C PHE A 174 -12.14 -3.34 -5.38
N ASP A 175 -13.38 -3.45 -5.85
CA ASP A 175 -13.70 -4.03 -7.16
C ASP A 175 -12.96 -3.32 -8.30
N ASN A 176 -12.94 -1.98 -8.30
CA ASN A 176 -12.22 -1.20 -9.31
C ASN A 176 -10.70 -1.46 -9.29
N VAL A 177 -10.11 -1.61 -8.09
CA VAL A 177 -8.67 -1.92 -7.95
C VAL A 177 -8.38 -3.33 -8.49
N VAL A 178 -9.23 -4.30 -8.16
CA VAL A 178 -9.12 -5.68 -8.65
C VAL A 178 -9.24 -5.74 -10.16
N ASP A 179 -10.26 -5.10 -10.74
CA ASP A 179 -10.49 -5.07 -12.19
C ASP A 179 -9.28 -4.48 -12.94
N TYR A 180 -8.73 -3.38 -12.42
CA TYR A 180 -7.52 -2.78 -13.00
C TYR A 180 -6.32 -3.73 -12.91
N TRP A 181 -6.07 -4.32 -11.73
CA TRP A 181 -4.96 -5.26 -11.57
C TRP A 181 -5.10 -6.47 -12.50
N LEU A 182 -6.30 -7.03 -12.62
CA LEU A 182 -6.59 -8.15 -13.52
C LEU A 182 -6.40 -7.80 -15.00
N SER A 183 -6.54 -6.52 -15.38
CA SER A 183 -6.33 -6.04 -16.75
C SER A 183 -4.86 -5.99 -17.17
N ILE A 184 -3.93 -5.91 -16.20
CA ILE A 184 -2.48 -5.82 -16.44
C ILE A 184 -1.71 -7.08 -15.99
N ALA A 185 -2.29 -7.91 -15.11
CA ALA A 185 -1.61 -9.07 -14.57
C ALA A 185 -1.47 -10.19 -15.63
N ASP A 186 -0.22 -10.42 -16.05
CA ASP A 186 0.15 -11.44 -17.02
C ASP A 186 0.21 -12.84 -16.37
N LEU A 187 -0.54 -13.80 -16.93
CA LEU A 187 -0.57 -15.19 -16.47
C LEU A 187 0.79 -15.89 -16.59
N ASP A 188 1.64 -15.42 -17.52
CA ASP A 188 2.95 -15.99 -17.79
C ASP A 188 4.07 -15.38 -16.92
N ALA A 189 3.74 -14.40 -16.05
CA ALA A 189 4.70 -13.75 -15.16
C ALA A 189 5.20 -14.65 -14.01
N GLY A 190 4.78 -15.92 -13.94
CA GLY A 190 5.22 -16.90 -12.95
C GLY A 190 4.46 -16.78 -11.63
N GLY A 191 5.12 -16.27 -10.59
CA GLY A 191 4.58 -16.19 -9.24
C GLY A 191 5.39 -15.27 -8.34
N TYR A 192 4.88 -15.06 -7.14
CA TYR A 192 5.52 -14.29 -6.08
C TYR A 192 5.52 -15.08 -4.77
#